data_AF-A0A0G0LE54-F1
#
_entry.id   AF-A0A0G0LE54-F1
#
_cell.length_a   1.000
_cell.length_b   1.000
_cell.length_c   1.000
_cell.angle_alpha   90.00
_cell.angle_beta   90.00
_cell.angle_gamma   90.00
#
_symmetry.space_group_name_H-M   'P 1'
#
loop_
_entity.id
_entity.type
_entity.pdbx_description
1 polymer ?
#
loop_
_entity_poly.entity_id
_entity_poly.type
_entity_poly.pdbx_seq_one_letter_code
_entity_poly.pdbx_strand_id
1 'polypeptide(L)'
;YIGMLDDIKNKRLLPPIEWDVIIDSTRVGLQKPNPKIYELAQKQCGVDNEEILFVDNSQKNIDAAKILGWQTFYYDSSNYKESCRKLNQFFDNILKN
;
A
#
# COMPACT_ATOMS: atom_id res chain seq x y z
N TYR A 1 -7.53 -14.98 10.20
CA TYR A 1 -7.40 -14.60 11.62
C TYR A 1 -7.79 -13.15 11.73
N ILE A 2 -8.81 -12.80 12.52
CA ILE A 2 -9.30 -11.42 12.68
C ILE A 2 -8.44 -10.71 13.73
N GLY A 3 -8.12 -9.43 13.51
CA GLY A 3 -7.42 -8.60 14.50
C GLY A 3 -5.89 -8.62 14.39
N MET A 4 -5.34 -9.10 13.26
CA MET A 4 -3.89 -9.08 13.03
C MET A 4 -3.29 -7.69 13.20
N LEU A 5 -3.98 -6.64 12.74
CA LEU A 5 -3.51 -5.27 12.90
C LEU A 5 -3.45 -4.84 14.37
N ASP A 6 -4.43 -5.24 15.19
CA ASP A 6 -4.44 -4.92 16.62
C ASP A 6 -3.27 -5.60 17.33
N ASP A 7 -2.96 -6.85 17.00
CA ASP A 7 -1.81 -7.58 17.53
C ASP A 7 -0.48 -6.92 17.17
N ILE A 8 -0.34 -6.44 15.93
CA ILE A 8 0.84 -5.69 15.47
C ILE A 8 1.00 -4.39 16.27
N LYS A 9 -0.10 -3.65 16.49
CA LYS A 9 -0.12 -2.41 17.28
C LYS A 9 0.26 -2.68 18.75
N ASN A 10 -0.34 -3.68 19.37
CA ASN A 10 -0.07 -4.06 20.76
C ASN A 10 1.38 -4.46 20.99
N LYS A 11 2.00 -5.13 20.00
CA LYS A 11 3.43 -5.48 20.01
C LYS A 11 4.36 -4.34 19.64
N ARG A 12 3.84 -3.15 19.32
CA ARG A 12 4.61 -1.95 18.93
C ARG A 12 5.54 -2.21 17.74
N LEU A 13 5.07 -2.99 16.77
CA LEU A 13 5.81 -3.34 15.56
C LEU A 13 5.63 -2.30 14.43
N LEU A 14 4.71 -1.36 14.59
CA LEU A 14 4.53 -0.22 13.68
C LEU A 14 5.17 1.02 14.27
N PRO A 15 5.71 1.92 13.43
CA PRO A 15 6.07 3.26 13.86
C PRO A 15 4.83 4.00 14.40
N PRO A 16 5.01 4.99 15.30
CA PRO A 16 3.92 5.77 15.86
C PRO A 16 3.39 6.78 14.83
N ILE A 17 2.71 6.27 13.81
CA ILE A 17 2.12 7.04 12.71
C ILE A 17 0.60 6.89 12.80
N GLU A 18 -0.10 8.02 12.74
CA GLU A 18 -1.55 8.07 12.57
C GLU A 18 -1.88 7.97 11.08
N TRP A 19 -2.83 7.11 10.75
CA TRP A 19 -3.29 6.89 9.37
C TRP A 19 -4.69 7.43 9.20
N ASP A 20 -4.93 8.21 8.15
CA ASP A 20 -6.26 8.79 7.86
C ASP A 20 -7.29 7.70 7.52
N VAL A 21 -6.85 6.66 6.78
CA VAL A 21 -7.68 5.53 6.37
C VAL A 21 -6.94 4.23 6.67
N ILE A 22 -7.62 3.28 7.30
CA ILE A 22 -7.08 1.95 7.61
C ILE A 22 -8.06 0.89 7.08
N ILE A 23 -7.56 0.03 6.19
CA ILE A 23 -8.29 -1.15 5.70
C ILE A 23 -7.60 -2.42 6.20
N ASP A 24 -8.23 -3.07 7.18
CA ASP A 24 -7.82 -4.38 7.69
C ASP A 24 -8.54 -5.47 6.88
N SER A 25 -7.78 -6.18 6.04
CA SER A 25 -8.27 -7.31 5.22
C SER A 25 -9.04 -8.36 6.02
N THR A 26 -8.65 -8.56 7.29
CA THR A 26 -9.26 -9.53 8.17
C THR A 26 -10.64 -9.11 8.66
N ARG A 27 -10.90 -7.79 8.73
CA ARG A 27 -12.20 -7.22 9.11
C ARG A 27 -13.13 -7.02 7.93
N VAL A 28 -12.60 -6.64 6.76
CA VAL A 28 -13.42 -6.42 5.55
C VAL A 28 -13.66 -7.69 4.73
N GLY A 29 -12.97 -8.79 5.04
CA GLY A 29 -13.12 -10.07 4.33
C GLY A 29 -12.64 -10.05 2.88
N LEU A 30 -11.82 -9.06 2.51
CA LEU A 30 -11.21 -8.91 1.19
C LEU A 30 -9.70 -9.03 1.33
N GLN A 31 -9.03 -9.54 0.31
CA GLN A 31 -7.57 -9.66 0.31
C GLN A 31 -7.00 -9.34 -1.06
N LYS A 32 -5.79 -8.79 -1.08
CA LYS A 32 -5.02 -8.64 -2.32
C LYS A 32 -4.69 -10.03 -2.88
N PRO A 33 -4.71 -10.23 -4.21
CA PRO A 33 -4.87 -9.22 -5.25
C PRO A 33 -6.32 -9.10 -5.78
N ASN A 34 -7.35 -9.45 -4.99
CA ASN A 34 -8.74 -9.28 -5.44
C ASN A 34 -9.02 -7.77 -5.67
N PRO A 35 -9.50 -7.34 -6.86
CA PRO A 35 -9.70 -5.93 -7.19
C PRO A 35 -10.58 -5.18 -6.17
N LYS A 36 -11.53 -5.87 -5.54
CA LYS A 36 -12.45 -5.27 -4.56
C LYS A 36 -11.75 -4.58 -3.38
N ILE A 37 -10.58 -5.06 -2.94
CA ILE A 37 -9.87 -4.40 -1.82
C ILE A 37 -9.22 -3.09 -2.27
N TYR A 38 -8.79 -3.00 -3.52
CA TYR A 38 -8.21 -1.80 -4.11
C TYR A 38 -9.31 -0.76 -4.37
N GLU A 39 -10.42 -1.18 -4.97
CA GLU A 39 -11.62 -0.33 -5.15
C GLU A 39 -12.13 0.23 -3.82
N LEU A 40 -12.15 -0.60 -2.76
CA LEU A 40 -12.51 -0.16 -1.41
C LEU A 40 -11.53 0.89 -0.89
N ALA A 41 -10.22 0.70 -1.10
CA ALA A 41 -9.19 1.66 -0.70
C ALA A 41 -9.33 2.99 -1.43
N GLN A 42 -9.45 2.97 -2.76
CA GLN A 42 -9.68 4.19 -3.55
C GLN A 42 -10.94 4.92 -3.09
N LYS A 43 -12.05 4.19 -2.87
CA LYS A 43 -13.30 4.79 -2.38
C LYS A 43 -13.16 5.42 -0.99
N GLN A 44 -12.46 4.77 -0.05
CA GLN A 44 -12.29 5.31 1.31
C GLN A 44 -11.31 6.48 1.36
N CYS A 45 -10.27 6.46 0.53
CA CYS A 45 -9.34 7.59 0.40
C CYS A 45 -9.97 8.78 -0.34
N GLY A 46 -10.94 8.55 -1.23
CA GLY A 46 -11.67 9.61 -1.93
C GLY A 46 -10.85 10.35 -2.97
N VAL A 47 -9.88 9.67 -3.59
CA VAL A 47 -8.95 10.22 -4.60
C VAL A 47 -9.09 9.48 -5.93
N ASP A 48 -8.62 10.09 -7.01
CA ASP A 48 -8.60 9.45 -8.33
C ASP A 48 -7.51 8.37 -8.41
N ASN A 49 -7.66 7.41 -9.32
CA ASN A 49 -6.74 6.28 -9.45
C ASN A 49 -5.30 6.71 -9.75
N GLU A 50 -5.11 7.78 -10.55
CA GLU A 50 -3.80 8.31 -10.89
C GLU A 50 -3.09 8.99 -9.71
N GLU A 51 -3.84 9.36 -8.66
CA GLU A 51 -3.30 9.98 -7.44
C GLU A 51 -2.82 8.95 -6.41
N ILE A 52 -3.03 7.66 -6.67
CA ILE A 52 -2.66 6.58 -5.76
C ILE A 52 -1.29 6.00 -6.14
N LEU A 53 -0.33 6.09 -5.20
CA LEU A 53 0.88 5.28 -5.23
C LEU A 53 0.74 4.07 -4.30
N PHE A 54 0.79 2.87 -4.90
CA PHE A 54 0.75 1.62 -4.16
C PHE A 54 2.13 0.97 -4.04
N VAL A 55 2.55 0.71 -2.81
CA VAL A 55 3.85 0.13 -2.46
C VAL A 55 3.63 -1.24 -1.83
N ASP A 56 4.19 -2.31 -2.42
CA ASP A 56 4.02 -3.69 -1.95
C ASP A 56 5.21 -4.55 -2.36
N ASN A 57 5.48 -5.63 -1.62
CA ASN A 57 6.59 -6.56 -1.91
C ASN A 57 6.15 -7.79 -2.72
N SER A 58 4.90 -7.87 -3.16
CA SER A 58 4.38 -8.94 -4.02
C SER A 58 4.10 -8.44 -5.43
N GLN A 59 4.78 -9.02 -6.42
CA GLN A 59 4.56 -8.67 -7.82
C GLN A 59 3.09 -8.85 -8.25
N LYS A 60 2.42 -9.90 -7.75
CA LYS A 60 1.00 -10.16 -8.04
C LYS A 60 0.08 -9.03 -7.55
N ASN A 61 0.41 -8.42 -6.40
CA ASN A 61 -0.35 -7.30 -5.86
C ASN A 61 -0.09 -6.01 -6.63
N ILE A 62 1.16 -5.81 -7.08
CA ILE A 62 1.58 -4.70 -7.92
C ILE A 62 0.85 -4.75 -9.27
N ASP A 63 0.82 -5.91 -9.93
CA ASP A 63 0.19 -6.05 -11.25
C ASP A 63 -1.33 -5.78 -11.18
N ALA A 64 -1.99 -6.22 -10.10
CA ALA A 64 -3.41 -5.93 -9.88
C ALA A 64 -3.70 -4.43 -9.70
N ALA A 65 -2.86 -3.71 -8.95
CA ALA A 65 -2.99 -2.26 -8.80
C ALA A 65 -2.75 -1.52 -10.13
N LYS A 66 -1.77 -1.95 -10.94
CA LYS A 66 -1.51 -1.36 -12.27
C LYS A 66 -2.72 -1.47 -13.20
N ILE A 67 -3.42 -2.60 -13.20
CA ILE A 67 -4.63 -2.82 -14.02
C ILE A 67 -5.72 -1.77 -13.68
N LEU A 68 -5.76 -1.31 -12.43
CA LEU A 68 -6.69 -0.28 -11.95
C LEU A 68 -6.20 1.15 -12.22
N GLY A 69 -5.10 1.32 -12.95
CA GLY A 69 -4.55 2.64 -13.29
C GLY A 69 -3.79 3.31 -12.15
N TRP A 70 -3.46 2.59 -11.07
CA TRP A 70 -2.68 3.14 -9.97
C TRP A 70 -1.20 3.24 -10.35
N GLN A 71 -0.52 4.22 -9.77
CA GLN A 71 0.94 4.22 -9.73
C GLN A 71 1.38 3.12 -8.77
N THR A 72 2.48 2.43 -9.10
CA THR A 72 2.93 1.30 -8.27
C THR A 72 4.45 1.28 -8.11
N PHE A 73 4.91 0.85 -6.95
CA PHE A 73 6.31 0.61 -6.66
C PHE A 73 6.49 -0.76 -5.99
N TYR A 74 7.23 -1.65 -6.65
CA TYR A 74 7.62 -2.92 -6.05
C TYR A 74 8.71 -2.68 -5.00
N TYR A 75 8.45 -3.06 -3.75
CA TYR A 75 9.38 -2.90 -2.64
C TYR A 75 10.10 -4.22 -2.34
N ASP A 76 11.37 -4.32 -2.71
CA ASP A 76 12.19 -5.48 -2.34
C ASP A 76 12.63 -5.36 -0.87
N SER A 77 11.95 -6.12 0.00
CA SER A 77 12.27 -6.16 1.43
C SER A 77 13.63 -6.81 1.73
N SER A 78 14.16 -7.65 0.82
CA SER A 78 15.50 -8.26 1.01
C SER A 78 16.63 -7.26 0.80
N ASN A 79 16.39 -6.19 0.03
CA ASN A 79 17.31 -5.08 -0.18
C ASN A 79 16.64 -3.74 0.12
N TYR A 80 16.16 -3.58 1.35
CA TYR A 80 15.39 -2.41 1.80
C TYR A 80 16.13 -1.08 1.57
N LYS A 81 17.48 -1.05 1.70
CA LYS A 81 18.27 0.18 1.51
C LYS A 81 18.13 0.71 0.09
N GLU A 82 18.31 -0.17 -0.89
CA GLU A 82 18.18 0.20 -2.30
C GLU A 82 16.73 0.50 -2.67
N SER A 83 15.77 -0.27 -2.14
CA SER A 83 14.35 -0.01 -2.31
C SER A 83 13.94 1.37 -1.79
N CYS A 84 14.40 1.77 -0.60
CA CYS A 84 14.17 3.12 -0.07
C CYS A 84 14.80 4.20 -0.94
N ARG A 85 16.04 3.99 -1.40
CA ARG A 85 16.72 4.94 -2.29
C ARG A 85 15.93 5.18 -3.58
N LYS A 86 15.46 4.09 -4.22
CA LYS A 86 14.66 4.16 -5.45
C LYS A 86 13.29 4.78 -5.21
N LEU A 87 12.64 4.47 -4.08
CA LEU A 87 11.34 5.06 -3.74
C LEU A 87 11.45 6.57 -3.51
N ASN A 88 12.49 7.03 -2.83
CA ASN A 88 12.74 8.47 -2.66
C ASN A 88 12.96 9.17 -4.02
N GLN A 89 13.75 8.56 -4.92
CA GLN A 89 13.93 9.09 -6.27
C GLN A 89 12.63 9.15 -7.07
N PHE A 90 11.75 8.15 -6.89
CA PHE A 90 10.44 8.13 -7.51
C PHE A 90 9.59 9.33 -7.05
N PHE A 91 9.54 9.60 -5.75
CA PHE A 91 8.85 10.76 -5.20
C PHE A 91 9.44 12.10 -5.68
N ASP A 92 10.77 12.23 -5.68
CA ASP A 92 11.44 13.45 -6.16
C ASP A 92 11.10 13.77 -7.62
N ASN A 93 10.90 12.74 -8.45
CA ASN A 93 10.54 12.92 -9.85
C ASN A 93 9.07 13.32 -10.02
N ILE A 94 8.17 12.84 -9.16
CA ILE A 94 6.76 13.24 -9.18
C ILE A 94 6.61 14.70 -8.74
N LEU A 95 7.28 15.11 -7.66
CA LEU A 95 7.15 16.48 -7.12
C LEU A 95 7.79 17.57 -8.00
N LYS A 96 8.62 17.19 -8.97
CA LYS A 96 9.28 18.12 -9.89
C LYS A 96 8.50 18.37 -11.18
N ASN A 97 7.47 17.56 -11.45
CA ASN A 97 6.54 17.74 -12.58
C ASN A 97 5.28 18.48 -12.12
#